data_AF-A0A0R3TIM1-F1
#
_entry.id   AF-A0A0R3TIM1-F1
#
_cell.length_a   1.000
_cell.length_b   1.000
_cell.length_c   1.000
_cell.angle_alpha   90.00
_cell.angle_beta   90.00
_cell.angle_gamma   90.00
#
_symmetry.space_group_name_H-M   'P 1'
#
loop_
_entity.id
_entity.type
_entity.pdbx_description
1 polymer ?
#
loop_
_entity_poly.entity_id
_entity_poly.type
_entity_poly.pdbx_seq_one_letter_code
_entity_poly.pdbx_strand_id
1 'polypeptide(L)'
;MSLEKMEHDFSTTVDEQLPIFQSLATAGKIDEALDKCYSLEKQTRLASDAISTGRLLVCIVDILGELKQWQKLNEHLIIMSKKRNQLKQAVAKMVQAAMKFVNEITD
;
A
#
# COMPACT_ATOMS: atom_id res chain seq x y z
N MET A 1 -32.72 -6.12 -16.23
CA MET A 1 -31.30 -6.09 -16.65
C MET A 1 -30.51 -5.54 -15.49
N SER A 2 -30.06 -6.43 -14.61
CA SER A 2 -29.22 -6.09 -13.48
C SER A 2 -27.88 -5.65 -14.06
N LEU A 3 -27.53 -4.38 -13.89
CA LEU A 3 -26.16 -3.93 -14.06
C LEU A 3 -25.36 -4.59 -12.93
N GLU A 4 -24.93 -5.82 -13.16
CA GLU A 4 -23.84 -6.45 -12.45
C GLU A 4 -22.65 -5.52 -12.64
N LYS A 5 -22.47 -4.61 -11.68
CA LYS A 5 -21.17 -4.02 -11.40
C LYS A 5 -20.24 -5.22 -11.31
N MET A 6 -19.41 -5.43 -12.32
CA MET A 6 -18.25 -6.29 -12.14
C MET A 6 -17.42 -5.62 -11.04
N GLU A 7 -17.70 -6.01 -9.80
CA GLU A 7 -16.80 -5.87 -8.66
C GLU A 7 -15.55 -6.64 -9.08
N HIS A 8 -14.60 -5.94 -9.70
CA HIS A 8 -13.30 -6.53 -9.96
C HIS A 8 -12.61 -6.63 -8.60
N ASP A 9 -12.88 -7.73 -7.90
CA ASP A 9 -12.25 -8.09 -6.64
C ASP A 9 -10.76 -8.31 -6.89
N PHE A 10 -9.98 -7.23 -6.71
CA PHE A 10 -8.52 -7.31 -6.69
C PHE A 10 -8.00 -8.01 -5.43
N SER A 11 -8.89 -8.34 -4.49
CA SER A 11 -8.59 -9.05 -3.24
C SER A 11 -7.67 -10.25 -3.46
N THR A 12 -7.98 -11.12 -4.42
CA THR A 12 -7.19 -12.33 -4.74
C THR A 12 -5.82 -11.96 -5.30
N THR A 13 -5.78 -11.06 -6.29
CA THR A 13 -4.53 -10.59 -6.89
C THR A 13 -3.61 -9.93 -5.87
N VAL A 14 -4.17 -9.12 -4.97
CA VAL A 14 -3.39 -8.48 -3.90
C VAL A 14 -2.87 -9.52 -2.91
N ASP A 15 -3.67 -10.51 -2.52
CA ASP A 15 -3.25 -11.58 -1.63
C ASP A 15 -2.06 -12.39 -2.20
N GLU A 16 -2.09 -12.67 -3.50
CA GLU A 16 -1.00 -13.36 -4.20
C GLU A 16 0.25 -12.47 -4.41
N GLN A 17 0.08 -11.17 -4.65
CA GLN A 17 1.18 -10.27 -4.96
C GLN A 17 1.87 -9.70 -3.71
N LEU A 18 1.15 -9.54 -2.60
CA LEU A 18 1.70 -9.09 -1.31
C LEU A 18 2.97 -9.85 -0.88
N PRO A 19 2.98 -11.20 -0.82
CA PRO A 19 4.18 -11.94 -0.42
C PRO A 19 5.31 -11.82 -1.45
N ILE A 20 4.98 -11.60 -2.72
CA ILE A 20 5.98 -11.39 -3.79
C ILE A 20 6.67 -10.04 -3.58
N PHE A 21 5.92 -8.98 -3.22
CA PHE A 21 6.50 -7.67 -2.93
C PHE A 21 7.39 -7.70 -1.70
N GLN A 22 6.96 -8.37 -0.63
CA GLN A 22 7.79 -8.57 0.56
C GLN A 22 9.06 -9.37 0.22
N SER A 23 8.93 -10.46 -0.54
CA SER A 23 10.09 -11.26 -0.97
C SER A 23 11.07 -10.47 -1.83
N LEU A 24 10.58 -9.63 -2.74
CA LEU A 24 11.41 -8.74 -3.58
C LEU A 24 12.12 -7.68 -2.74
N ALA A 25 11.44 -7.13 -1.74
CA ALA A 25 12.02 -6.18 -0.80
C ALA A 25 13.14 -6.81 0.04
N THR A 26 12.90 -8.01 0.60
CA THR A 26 13.92 -8.78 1.33
C THR A 26 15.11 -9.17 0.44
N ALA A 27 14.86 -9.42 -0.85
CA ALA A 27 15.92 -9.68 -1.84
C ALA A 27 16.72 -8.42 -2.24
N GLY A 28 16.47 -7.26 -1.62
CA GLY A 28 17.16 -6.00 -1.89
C GLY A 28 16.64 -5.24 -3.11
N LYS A 29 15.59 -5.73 -3.78
CA LYS A 29 14.95 -5.09 -4.94
C LYS A 29 13.76 -4.22 -4.53
N ILE A 30 14.01 -3.31 -3.61
CA ILE A 30 12.99 -2.49 -2.96
C ILE A 30 12.29 -1.59 -3.98
N ASP A 31 13.05 -0.92 -4.86
CA ASP A 31 12.49 -0.03 -5.87
C ASP A 31 11.58 -0.78 -6.87
N GLU A 32 11.94 -2.01 -7.26
CA GLU A 32 11.11 -2.85 -8.13
C GLU A 32 9.82 -3.31 -7.41
N ALA A 33 9.93 -3.68 -6.13
CA ALA A 33 8.78 -4.03 -5.31
C ALA A 33 7.82 -2.85 -5.17
N LEU A 34 8.34 -1.65 -4.89
CA LEU A 34 7.56 -0.43 -4.76
C LEU A 34 6.88 -0.04 -6.07
N ASP A 35 7.56 -0.10 -7.21
CA ASP A 35 6.97 0.23 -8.53
C ASP A 35 5.78 -0.69 -8.87
N LYS A 36 5.94 -2.00 -8.66
CA LYS A 36 4.84 -2.96 -8.83
C LYS A 36 3.69 -2.69 -7.86
N CYS A 37 4.00 -2.37 -6.61
CA CYS A 37 3.00 -2.08 -5.58
C CYS A 37 2.22 -0.79 -5.92
N TYR A 38 2.88 0.27 -6.39
CA TYR A 38 2.22 1.49 -6.87
C TYR A 38 1.37 1.26 -8.12
N SER A 39 1.82 0.43 -9.03
CA SER A 39 1.07 0.07 -10.24
C SER A 39 -0.23 -0.66 -9.90
N LEU A 40 -0.20 -1.59 -8.94
CA LEU A 40 -1.38 -2.30 -8.46
C LEU A 40 -2.27 -1.40 -7.59
N GLU A 41 -1.69 -0.54 -6.75
CA GLU A 41 -2.42 0.47 -5.95
C GLU A 41 -3.20 1.42 -6.86
N LYS A 42 -2.61 1.85 -7.98
CA LYS A 42 -3.29 2.68 -8.97
C LYS A 42 -4.51 1.98 -9.56
N GLN A 43 -4.41 0.69 -9.89
CA GLN A 43 -5.52 -0.09 -10.45
C GLN A 43 -6.65 -0.27 -9.44
N THR A 44 -6.33 -0.72 -8.22
CA THR A 44 -7.32 -0.91 -7.14
C THR A 44 -8.03 0.39 -6.76
N ARG A 45 -7.29 1.51 -6.71
CA ARG A 45 -7.86 2.83 -6.44
C ARG A 45 -8.83 3.28 -7.54
N LEU A 46 -8.48 3.05 -8.81
CA LEU A 46 -9.36 3.37 -9.94
C LEU A 46 -10.60 2.48 -9.96
N ALA A 47 -10.49 1.25 -9.49
CA ALA A 47 -11.60 0.32 -9.28
C ALA A 47 -12.44 0.66 -8.02
N SER A 48 -12.08 1.72 -7.28
CA SER A 48 -12.72 2.10 -6.01
C SER A 48 -12.69 1.03 -4.92
N ASP A 49 -11.74 0.10 -4.99
CA ASP A 49 -11.61 -0.97 -4.02
C ASP A 49 -10.75 -0.54 -2.82
N ALA A 50 -11.41 0.07 -1.83
CA ALA A 50 -10.74 0.63 -0.66
C ALA A 50 -10.02 -0.42 0.20
N ILE A 51 -10.47 -1.68 0.16
CA ILE A 51 -9.90 -2.76 0.96
C ILE A 51 -8.53 -3.15 0.41
N SER A 52 -8.42 -3.46 -0.88
CA SER A 52 -7.14 -3.83 -1.50
C SER A 52 -6.18 -2.65 -1.57
N THR A 53 -6.66 -1.44 -1.90
CA THR A 53 -5.83 -0.23 -1.85
C THR A 53 -5.25 -0.03 -0.44
N GLY A 54 -6.05 -0.20 0.60
CA GLY A 54 -5.59 -0.12 1.99
C GLY A 54 -4.51 -1.15 2.31
N ARG A 55 -4.68 -2.41 1.89
CA ARG A 55 -3.68 -3.48 2.09
C ARG A 55 -2.36 -3.19 1.39
N LEU A 56 -2.40 -2.70 0.14
CA LEU A 56 -1.20 -2.33 -0.62
C LEU A 56 -0.43 -1.18 0.05
N LEU A 57 -1.14 -0.15 0.51
CA LEU A 57 -0.52 0.93 1.27
C LEU A 57 0.15 0.44 2.55
N VAL A 58 -0.51 -0.47 3.29
CA VAL A 58 0.08 -1.08 4.50
C VAL A 58 1.34 -1.88 4.15
N CYS A 59 1.34 -2.64 3.06
CA CYS A 59 2.51 -3.40 2.62
C CYS A 59 3.69 -2.49 2.26
N ILE A 60 3.45 -1.36 1.58
CA ILE A 60 4.50 -0.38 1.29
C ILE A 60 5.09 0.17 2.59
N VAL A 61 4.24 0.51 3.55
CA VAL A 61 4.66 0.99 4.87
C VAL A 61 5.48 -0.07 5.61
N ASP A 62 5.06 -1.33 5.56
CA ASP A 62 5.73 -2.47 6.18
C ASP A 62 7.14 -2.67 5.60
N ILE A 63 7.25 -2.76 4.28
CA ILE A 63 8.52 -2.87 3.55
C ILE A 63 9.47 -1.72 3.93
N LEU A 64 9.00 -0.48 3.86
CA LEU A 64 9.83 0.70 4.16
C LEU A 64 10.23 0.76 5.64
N GLY A 65 9.35 0.31 6.54
CA GLY A 65 9.60 0.22 7.98
C GLY A 65 10.64 -0.84 8.33
N GLU A 66 10.51 -2.06 7.80
CA GLU A 66 11.47 -3.15 7.99
C GLU A 66 12.88 -2.77 7.49
N LEU A 67 12.94 -2.06 6.36
CA LEU A 67 14.19 -1.56 5.78
C LEU A 67 14.72 -0.29 6.44
N LYS A 68 14.04 0.21 7.48
CA LYS A 68 14.36 1.45 8.22
C LYS A 68 14.51 2.67 7.31
N GLN A 69 13.78 2.70 6.19
CA GLN A 69 13.80 3.78 5.20
C GLN A 69 12.82 4.90 5.61
N TRP A 70 13.01 5.47 6.80
CA TRP A 70 12.09 6.45 7.41
C TRP A 70 11.83 7.69 6.55
N GLN A 71 12.85 8.16 5.84
CA GLN A 71 12.74 9.33 4.98
C GLN A 71 11.79 9.06 3.79
N LYS A 72 11.93 7.90 3.12
CA LYS A 72 11.03 7.48 2.03
C LYS A 72 9.62 7.21 2.54
N LEU A 73 9.50 6.62 3.73
CA LEU A 73 8.19 6.38 4.36
C LEU A 73 7.44 7.70 4.61
N ASN A 74 8.11 8.70 5.19
CA ASN A 74 7.50 10.01 5.44
C ASN A 74 7.07 10.70 4.14
N GLU A 75 7.92 10.67 3.11
CA GLU A 75 7.58 11.22 1.79
C GLU A 75 6.36 10.52 1.19
N HIS A 76 6.30 9.19 1.26
CA HIS A 76 5.16 8.39 0.81
C HIS A 76 3.86 8.79 1.53
N LEU A 77 3.90 8.91 2.86
CA LEU A 77 2.73 9.32 3.66
C LEU A 77 2.22 10.70 3.26
N ILE A 78 3.13 11.67 3.06
CA ILE A 78 2.78 13.03 2.64
C ILE A 78 2.17 13.03 1.24
N ILE A 79 2.78 12.31 0.29
CA ILE A 79 2.29 12.20 -1.09
C ILE A 79 0.89 11.60 -1.10
N MET A 80 0.69 10.48 -0.41
CA MET A 80 -0.61 9.79 -0.38
C MET A 80 -1.68 10.59 0.35
N SER A 81 -1.33 11.31 1.42
CA SER A 81 -2.27 12.18 2.14
C SER A 81 -2.71 13.40 1.33
N LYS A 82 -1.87 13.92 0.43
CA LYS A 82 -2.19 15.08 -0.42
C LYS A 82 -2.87 14.70 -1.75
N LYS A 83 -3.01 13.41 -2.05
CA LYS A 83 -3.51 12.92 -3.33
C LYS A 83 -5.03 13.07 -3.43
N ARG A 84 -5.50 13.92 -4.35
CA ARG A 84 -6.93 14.33 -4.47
C ARG A 84 -7.95 13.22 -4.77
N ASN A 85 -7.51 12.04 -5.20
CA ASN A 85 -8.38 10.89 -5.51
C ASN A 85 -8.14 9.69 -4.60
N GLN A 86 -7.57 9.90 -3.40
CA GLN A 86 -7.28 8.79 -2.51
C GLN A 86 -8.48 8.43 -1.63
N LEU A 87 -8.65 7.13 -1.39
CA LEU A 87 -9.77 6.60 -0.62
C LEU A 87 -9.53 6.82 0.87
N LYS A 88 -10.44 7.52 1.55
CA LYS A 88 -10.30 7.87 2.98
C LYS A 88 -10.05 6.65 3.89
N GLN A 89 -10.73 5.53 3.59
CA GLN A 89 -10.54 4.25 4.28
C GLN A 89 -9.12 3.70 4.12
N ALA A 90 -8.55 3.77 2.91
CA ALA A 90 -7.19 3.32 2.63
C ALA A 90 -6.13 4.19 3.33
N VAL A 91 -6.32 5.52 3.34
CA VAL A 91 -5.43 6.45 4.05
C VAL A 91 -5.45 6.18 5.56
N ALA A 92 -6.63 5.94 6.15
CA ALA A 92 -6.73 5.60 7.58
C ALA A 92 -5.94 4.33 7.93
N LYS A 93 -6.03 3.29 7.09
CA LYS A 93 -5.25 2.04 7.26
C LYS A 93 -3.74 2.27 7.13
N MET A 94 -3.33 3.05 6.13
CA MET A 94 -1.92 3.44 5.92
C MET A 94 -1.34 4.14 7.15
N VAL A 95 -2.04 5.13 7.69
CA VAL A 95 -1.57 5.89 8.88
C VAL A 95 -1.54 5.00 10.12
N GLN A 96 -2.53 4.12 10.32
CA GLN A 96 -2.54 3.17 11.43
C GLN A 96 -1.33 2.21 11.39
N ALA A 97 -0.96 1.73 10.20
CA ALA A 97 0.24 0.91 10.04
C ALA A 97 1.51 1.71 10.32
N ALA A 98 1.62 2.93 9.80
CA ALA A 98 2.78 3.79 10.04
C ALA A 98 2.96 4.12 11.52
N MET A 99 1.86 4.37 12.26
CA MET A 99 1.92 4.62 13.71
C MET A 99 2.52 3.44 14.50
N LYS A 100 2.35 2.20 14.05
CA LYS A 100 2.98 1.04 14.72
C LYS A 100 4.50 1.15 14.66
N PHE A 101 5.03 1.47 13.48
CA PHE A 101 6.46 1.68 13.30
C PHE A 101 6.97 2.89 14.08
N VAL A 102 6.22 4.00 14.10
CA VAL A 102 6.61 5.19 14.90
C VAL A 102 6.77 4.85 16.38
N ASN A 103 5.95 3.96 16.93
CA ASN A 103 6.09 3.52 18.32
C ASN A 103 7.36 2.67 18.55
N GLU A 104 7.80 1.92 17.54
CA GLU A 104 9.08 1.17 17.57
C GLU A 104 10.29 2.06 17.32
N ILE A 105 10.14 3.20 16.65
CA ILE A 105 11.15 4.26 16.57
C ILE A 105 11.14 5.00 17.92
N THR A 106 11.52 4.32 18.98
CA THR A 106 11.83 4.97 20.26
C THR A 106 13.21 5.62 20.13
N ASP A 107 13.30 6.89 20.52
CA ASP A 107 14.52 7.71 20.63
C ASP A 107 15.72 6.97 21.25
#